data_AF-A0A0M8T853-F1
#
_entry.id   AF-A0A0M8T853-F1
#
_cell.length_a   1.000
_cell.length_b   1.000
_cell.length_c   1.000
_cell.angle_alpha   90.00
_cell.angle_beta   90.00
_cell.angle_gamma   90.00
#
_symmetry.space_group_name_H-M   'P 1'
#
loop_
_entity.id
_entity.type
_entity.pdbx_description
1 polymer ?
#
loop_
_entity_poly.entity_id
_entity_poly.type
_entity_poly.pdbx_seq_one_letter_code
_entity_poly.pdbx_strand_id
1 'polypeptide(L)'
;MTRPLGHHQLTALSALARLNSGTWSPDCAWRLHSVAYTARVLNTLVEREYATRSSATGRYAITEQGLNKLGWFTCGNCTRLTRSPVFEQPCTSERQVRCSWCVAPEQAPPARESGLGGTRVPVTPVRKVTA
;
A
#
# COMPACT_ATOMS: atom_id res chain seq x y z
N MET A 1 -19.35 4.45 16.45
CA MET A 1 -17.92 4.07 16.63
C MET A 1 -17.79 2.56 16.56
N THR A 2 -17.01 2.03 15.62
CA THR A 2 -16.87 0.58 15.42
C THR A 2 -15.94 0.00 16.50
N ARG A 3 -16.44 -0.91 17.34
CA ARG A 3 -15.64 -1.57 18.40
C ARG A 3 -14.36 -2.18 17.79
N PRO A 4 -13.17 -2.03 18.42
CA PRO A 4 -11.94 -2.61 17.90
C PRO A 4 -12.04 -4.12 17.67
N LEU A 5 -11.26 -4.64 16.72
CA LEU A 5 -11.20 -6.07 16.46
C LEU A 5 -10.57 -6.80 17.65
N GLY A 6 -11.21 -7.89 18.07
CA GLY A 6 -10.67 -8.77 19.10
C GLY A 6 -9.51 -9.63 18.57
N HIS A 7 -8.77 -10.26 19.49
CA HIS A 7 -7.61 -11.10 19.16
C HIS A 7 -7.93 -12.17 18.12
N HIS A 8 -8.99 -12.96 18.33
CA HIS A 8 -9.39 -14.02 17.39
C HIS A 8 -9.77 -13.49 16.01
N GLN A 9 -10.37 -12.30 15.93
CA GLN A 9 -10.72 -11.66 14.66
C GLN A 9 -9.46 -11.22 13.91
N LEU A 10 -8.47 -10.64 14.60
CA LEU A 10 -7.18 -10.29 14.01
C LEU A 10 -6.41 -11.53 13.55
N THR A 11 -6.44 -12.61 14.33
CA THR A 11 -5.80 -13.88 13.95
C THR A 11 -6.44 -14.48 12.71
N ALA A 12 -7.79 -14.51 12.64
CA ALA A 12 -8.49 -15.00 11.46
C ALA A 12 -8.23 -14.14 10.23
N LEU A 13 -8.28 -12.82 10.37
CA LEU A 13 -8.00 -11.89 9.28
C LEU A 13 -6.57 -12.04 8.76
N SER A 14 -5.60 -12.18 9.67
CA SER A 14 -4.20 -12.43 9.31
C SER A 14 -4.00 -13.77 8.62
N ALA A 15 -4.74 -14.81 9.02
CA ALA A 15 -4.70 -16.11 8.36
C ALA A 15 -5.27 -16.03 6.94
N LEU A 16 -6.41 -15.35 6.75
CA LEU A 16 -6.96 -15.11 5.41
C LEU A 16 -5.98 -14.36 4.49
N ALA A 17 -5.28 -13.36 5.01
CA ALA A 17 -4.27 -12.62 4.24
C ALA A 17 -3.06 -13.47 3.83
N ARG A 18 -2.71 -14.51 4.60
CA ARG A 18 -1.58 -15.41 4.31
C ARG A 18 -1.95 -16.53 3.35
N LEU A 19 -3.23 -16.90 3.28
CA LEU A 19 -3.74 -17.84 2.29
C LEU A 19 -3.72 -17.15 0.93
N ASN A 20 -2.55 -17.15 0.31
CA ASN A 20 -2.12 -16.36 -0.86
C ASN A 20 -2.86 -16.73 -2.19
N SER A 21 -4.08 -17.25 -2.09
CA SER A 21 -5.03 -17.57 -3.17
C SER A 21 -6.48 -17.64 -2.69
N GLY A 22 -6.80 -16.97 -1.57
CA GLY A 22 -8.00 -16.15 -1.51
C GLY A 22 -9.23 -16.75 -0.85
N THR A 23 -9.19 -17.97 -0.32
CA THR A 23 -10.36 -18.49 0.40
C THR A 23 -10.07 -19.48 1.51
N TRP A 24 -10.69 -19.27 2.68
CA TRP A 24 -10.83 -20.30 3.71
C TRP A 24 -12.11 -21.12 3.45
N SER A 25 -12.02 -22.44 3.63
CA SER A 25 -13.14 -23.39 3.60
C SER A 25 -13.11 -24.28 4.85
N PRO A 26 -14.20 -24.99 5.18
CA PRO A 26 -14.25 -25.92 6.32
C PRO A 26 -13.16 -27.00 6.29
N ASP A 27 -12.71 -27.41 5.10
CA ASP A 27 -11.66 -28.42 4.88
C ASP A 27 -10.23 -27.84 5.03
N CYS A 28 -10.10 -26.54 5.29
CA CYS A 28 -8.80 -25.92 5.48
C CYS A 28 -8.12 -26.48 6.74
N ALA A 29 -6.83 -26.82 6.62
CA ALA A 29 -6.03 -27.32 7.73
C ALA A 29 -5.91 -26.30 8.88
N TRP A 30 -5.96 -24.99 8.55
CA TRP A 30 -5.94 -23.93 9.54
C TRP A 30 -7.35 -23.65 10.08
N ARG A 31 -7.47 -23.58 11.42
CA ARG A 31 -8.71 -23.23 12.12
C ARG A 31 -8.42 -22.68 13.51
N LEU A 32 -9.33 -21.85 14.02
CA LEU A 32 -9.38 -21.41 15.41
C LEU A 32 -10.19 -22.41 16.23
N HIS A 33 -9.54 -23.26 17.01
CA HIS A 33 -10.12 -24.24 17.93
C HIS A 33 -11.01 -25.32 17.26
N SER A 34 -12.08 -24.92 16.56
CA SER A 34 -12.97 -25.78 15.80
C SER A 34 -13.43 -25.08 14.50
N VAL A 35 -13.96 -25.88 13.57
CA VAL A 35 -14.52 -25.36 12.30
C VAL A 35 -15.69 -24.41 12.58
N ALA A 36 -16.60 -24.79 13.47
CA ALA A 36 -17.77 -23.98 13.84
C ALA A 36 -17.36 -22.65 14.49
N TYR A 37 -16.36 -22.65 15.39
CA TYR A 37 -15.88 -21.42 16.01
C TYR A 37 -15.20 -20.51 14.98
N THR A 38 -14.37 -21.08 14.11
CA THR A 38 -13.73 -20.34 13.01
C THR A 38 -14.78 -19.67 12.11
N ALA A 39 -15.81 -20.41 11.70
CA ALA A 39 -16.89 -19.86 10.89
C ALA A 39 -17.65 -18.72 11.59
N ARG A 40 -17.89 -18.82 12.91
CA ARG A 40 -18.52 -17.71 13.67
C ARG A 40 -17.65 -16.45 13.64
N VAL A 41 -16.35 -16.58 13.91
CA VAL A 41 -15.41 -15.45 13.87
C VAL A 41 -15.34 -14.83 12.47
N LEU A 42 -15.30 -15.67 11.43
CA LEU A 42 -15.30 -15.22 10.03
C LEU A 42 -16.61 -14.53 9.65
N ASN A 43 -17.77 -15.01 10.10
CA ASN A 43 -19.05 -14.32 9.88
C ASN A 43 -19.07 -12.93 10.52
N THR A 44 -18.51 -12.75 11.72
CA THR A 44 -18.38 -11.41 12.31
C THR A 44 -17.44 -10.49 11.51
N LEU A 45 -16.44 -11.05 10.84
CA LEU A 45 -15.59 -10.28 9.91
C LEU A 45 -16.35 -9.91 8.63
N VAL A 46 -17.27 -10.77 8.16
CA VAL A 46 -18.16 -10.50 7.02
C VAL A 46 -19.17 -9.40 7.34
N GLU A 47 -19.81 -9.44 8.51
CA GLU A 47 -20.72 -8.38 9.00
C GLU A 47 -20.02 -7.02 9.10
N ARG A 48 -18.69 -7.02 9.23
CA ARG A 48 -17.85 -5.83 9.32
C ARG A 48 -17.14 -5.50 8.01
N GLU A 49 -17.50 -6.17 6.92
CA GLU A 49 -16.97 -5.95 5.56
C GLU A 49 -15.46 -6.20 5.39
N TYR A 50 -14.80 -6.81 6.39
CA TYR A 50 -13.39 -7.20 6.32
C TYR A 50 -13.15 -8.52 5.59
N ALA A 51 -14.21 -9.31 5.41
CA ALA A 51 -14.20 -10.54 4.65
C ALA A 51 -15.49 -10.67 3.84
N THR A 52 -15.50 -11.52 2.82
CA THR A 52 -16.71 -11.90 2.08
C THR A 52 -16.90 -13.41 2.16
N ARG A 53 -18.15 -13.85 2.15
CA ARG A 53 -18.50 -15.26 2.07
C ARG A 53 -19.20 -15.53 0.73
N SER A 54 -18.64 -16.42 -0.07
CA SER A 54 -19.28 -16.89 -1.30
C SER A 54 -20.46 -17.78 -0.95
N SER A 55 -21.67 -17.41 -1.39
CA SER A 55 -22.88 -18.22 -1.21
C SER A 55 -22.82 -19.55 -1.97
N ALA A 56 -22.18 -19.56 -3.15
CA ALA A 56 -22.06 -20.74 -4.00
C ALA A 56 -21.11 -21.81 -3.44
N THR A 57 -20.03 -21.40 -2.76
CA THR A 57 -18.97 -22.32 -2.30
C THR A 57 -18.80 -22.36 -0.79
N GLY A 58 -19.47 -21.49 -0.04
CA GLY A 58 -19.30 -21.35 1.41
C GLY A 58 -17.92 -20.82 1.83
N ARG A 59 -17.08 -20.42 0.87
CA ARG A 59 -15.70 -19.98 1.07
C ARG A 59 -15.62 -18.54 1.55
N TYR A 60 -14.62 -18.24 2.38
CA TYR A 60 -14.39 -16.91 2.95
C TYR A 60 -13.15 -16.27 2.37
N ALA A 61 -13.27 -15.10 1.75
CA ALA A 61 -12.16 -14.32 1.20
C ALA A 61 -11.93 -13.05 2.01
N ILE A 62 -10.68 -12.54 2.04
CA ILE A 62 -10.39 -11.23 2.63
C ILE A 62 -10.77 -10.12 1.65
N THR A 63 -11.34 -9.03 2.15
CA THR A 63 -11.62 -7.83 1.33
C THR A 63 -10.43 -6.88 1.33
N GLU A 64 -10.46 -5.89 0.44
CA GLU A 64 -9.51 -4.77 0.48
C GLU A 64 -9.55 -4.03 1.82
N GLN A 65 -10.75 -3.81 2.37
CA GLN A 65 -10.89 -3.19 3.68
C GLN A 65 -10.24 -4.03 4.80
N GLY A 66 -10.34 -5.35 4.70
CA GLY A 66 -9.66 -6.29 5.60
C GLY A 66 -8.14 -6.22 5.49
N LEU A 67 -7.61 -6.13 4.26
CA LEU A 67 -6.18 -5.92 4.01
C LEU A 67 -5.70 -4.59 4.60
N ASN A 68 -6.43 -3.51 4.33
CA ASN A 68 -6.14 -2.17 4.85
C ASN A 68 -6.12 -2.16 6.38
N LYS A 69 -7.02 -2.94 7.01
CA LYS A 69 -7.06 -3.07 8.48
C LYS A 69 -5.83 -3.77 9.06
N LEU A 70 -5.17 -4.64 8.27
CA LEU A 70 -3.90 -5.26 8.60
C LEU A 70 -2.68 -4.40 8.19
N GLY A 71 -2.91 -3.21 7.63
CA GLY A 71 -1.85 -2.33 7.12
C GLY A 71 -1.28 -2.76 5.77
N TRP A 72 -2.00 -3.59 5.01
CA TRP A 72 -1.66 -3.94 3.63
C TRP A 72 -2.50 -3.12 2.67
N PHE A 73 -1.86 -2.55 1.65
CA PHE A 73 -2.52 -1.74 0.63
C PHE A 73 -2.16 -2.26 -0.77
N THR A 74 -3.11 -2.21 -1.69
CA THR A 74 -2.88 -2.55 -3.09
C THR A 74 -2.32 -1.33 -3.83
N CYS A 75 -1.18 -1.48 -4.49
CA CYS A 75 -0.65 -0.41 -5.32
C CYS A 75 -1.54 -0.21 -6.56
N GLY A 76 -2.02 1.02 -6.78
CA GLY A 76 -2.85 1.36 -7.93
C GLY A 76 -2.13 1.29 -9.29
N ASN A 77 -0.80 1.13 -9.31
CA ASN A 77 -0.02 1.04 -10.56
C ASN A 77 0.37 -0.40 -10.92
N CYS A 78 0.94 -1.16 -9.97
CA CYS A 78 1.45 -2.51 -10.22
C CYS A 78 0.64 -3.62 -9.54
N THR A 79 -0.50 -3.29 -8.92
CA THR A 79 -1.39 -4.19 -8.16
C THR A 79 -0.74 -4.97 -7.01
N ARG A 80 0.53 -4.71 -6.72
CA ARG A 80 1.29 -5.37 -5.65
C ARG A 80 0.81 -4.89 -4.28
N LEU A 81 0.71 -5.82 -3.34
CA LEU A 81 0.46 -5.51 -1.93
C LEU A 81 1.71 -4.89 -1.28
N THR A 82 1.54 -3.77 -0.57
CA THR A 82 2.60 -3.07 0.17
C THR A 82 2.16 -2.77 1.60
N ARG A 83 3.10 -2.81 2.54
CA ARG A 83 2.92 -2.28 3.92
C ARG A 83 3.39 -0.84 4.09
N SER A 84 4.09 -0.31 3.10
CA SER A 84 4.60 1.06 3.06
C SER A 84 3.98 1.78 1.87
N PRO A 85 2.71 2.18 1.96
CA PRO A 85 2.06 2.96 0.92
C PRO A 85 2.64 4.39 0.90
N VAL A 86 2.85 4.92 -0.30
CA VAL A 86 3.00 6.35 -0.54
C VAL A 86 1.67 6.84 -1.09
N PHE A 87 1.08 7.82 -0.43
CA PHE A 87 -0.18 8.41 -0.85
C PHE A 87 0.13 9.67 -1.65
N GLU A 88 -0.01 9.59 -2.97
CA GLU A 88 0.04 10.78 -3.81
C GLU A 88 -1.36 11.39 -3.86
N GLN A 89 -1.45 12.70 -3.66
CA GLN A 89 -2.69 13.45 -3.78
C GLN A 89 -2.52 14.47 -4.91
N PRO A 90 -2.83 14.09 -6.17
CA PRO A 90 -2.88 15.06 -7.25
C PRO A 90 -3.95 16.10 -6.92
N CYS A 91 -3.71 17.37 -7.24
CA CYS A 91 -4.63 18.49 -6.98
C CYS A 91 -6.03 18.33 -7.61
N THR A 92 -6.31 17.26 -8.36
CA THR A 92 -7.54 17.07 -9.14
C THR A 92 -8.16 15.67 -9.07
N SER A 93 -7.63 14.68 -8.34
CA SER A 93 -8.19 13.32 -8.37
C SER A 93 -8.02 12.48 -7.10
N GLU A 94 -8.77 11.38 -7.04
CA GLU A 94 -8.79 10.38 -5.95
C GLU A 94 -7.40 10.00 -5.47
N ARG A 95 -7.27 9.84 -4.13
CA ARG A 95 -6.02 9.52 -3.45
C ARG A 95 -5.46 8.19 -3.98
N GLN A 96 -4.38 8.23 -4.76
CA GLN A 96 -3.78 7.04 -5.36
C GLN A 96 -2.74 6.45 -4.40
N VAL A 97 -2.87 5.15 -4.10
CA VAL A 97 -1.87 4.42 -3.29
C VAL A 97 -0.79 3.85 -4.19
N ARG A 98 0.47 4.20 -3.93
CA ARG A 98 1.64 3.65 -4.63
C ARG A 98 2.54 2.88 -3.68
N CYS A 99 3.15 1.80 -4.18
CA CYS A 99 4.23 1.14 -3.45
C CYS A 99 5.54 1.91 -3.69
N SER A 100 6.50 1.79 -2.78
CA SER A 100 7.79 2.47 -2.86
C SER A 100 8.59 2.21 -4.13
N TRP A 101 8.26 1.15 -4.88
CA TRP A 101 8.92 0.81 -6.14
C TRP A 101 8.25 1.47 -7.36
N CYS A 102 6.98 1.84 -7.22
CA CYS A 102 6.21 2.53 -8.27
C CYS A 102 6.21 4.05 -8.10
N VAL A 103 6.72 4.55 -6.97
CA VAL A 103 7.07 5.96 -6.84
C VAL A 103 8.30 6.16 -7.71
N ALA A 104 8.11 6.80 -8.87
CA ALA A 104 9.25 7.31 -9.62
C ALA A 104 10.03 8.23 -8.68
N PRO A 105 11.38 8.16 -8.64
CA PRO A 105 12.15 9.16 -7.92
C PRO A 105 11.70 10.51 -8.47
N GLU A 106 11.22 11.36 -7.58
CA GLU A 106 10.83 12.73 -7.86
C GLU A 106 11.91 13.30 -8.78
N GLN A 107 11.60 13.46 -10.08
CA GLN A 107 12.52 14.13 -10.98
C GLN A 107 12.69 15.49 -10.35
N ALA A 108 13.91 15.75 -9.87
CA ALA A 108 14.30 17.04 -9.35
C ALA A 108 13.68 18.10 -10.26
N PRO A 109 13.00 19.12 -9.70
CA PRO A 109 12.33 20.13 -10.50
C PRO A 109 13.31 20.56 -11.59
N PRO A 110 12.90 20.61 -12.88
CA PRO A 110 13.82 20.94 -13.95
C PRO A 110 14.51 22.22 -13.53
N ALA A 111 15.82 22.12 -13.33
CA ALA A 111 16.65 23.27 -13.07
C ALA A 111 16.24 24.27 -14.13
N ARG A 112 15.65 25.40 -13.71
CA ARG A 112 15.36 26.48 -14.64
C ARG A 112 16.69 26.74 -15.35
N GLU A 113 16.78 26.31 -16.59
CA GLU A 113 17.72 26.83 -17.56
C GLU A 113 17.40 28.32 -17.64
N SER A 114 18.07 29.10 -16.79
CA SER A 114 18.26 30.52 -17.05
C SER A 114 19.34 30.58 -18.11
N GLY A 115 18.95 30.22 -19.33
CA GLY A 115 19.67 30.61 -20.53
C GLY A 115 19.57 32.12 -20.64
N LEU A 116 20.59 32.83 -20.19
CA LEU A 116 20.92 34.15 -20.70
C LEU A 116 22.40 34.16 -21.03
N GLY A 117 22.65 34.18 -22.33
CA GLY A 117 23.96 34.18 -22.94
C GLY A 117 24.85 35.31 -22.45
N GLY A 118 26.15 35.05 -22.51
CA GLY A 118 27.17 36.02 -22.18
C GLY A 118 28.56 35.45 -22.41
N THR A 119 28.91 35.21 -23.68
CA THR A 119 30.29 35.03 -24.11
C THR A 119 31.13 36.20 -23.57
N ARG A 120 32.03 35.93 -22.61
CA ARG A 120 33.12 36.84 -22.24
C ARG A 120 34.45 36.12 -22.33
N VAL A 121 35.22 36.56 -23.31
CA VAL A 121 36.64 36.31 -23.63
C VAL A 121 37.50 36.89 -22.47
N PRO A 122 38.76 36.43 -22.26
CA PRO A 122 39.38 36.33 -20.94
C PRO A 122 40.01 37.64 -20.46
N VAL A 123 40.09 37.81 -19.14
CA VAL A 123 40.84 38.90 -18.51
C VAL A 123 42.13 38.33 -17.90
N THR A 124 43.24 38.58 -18.58
CA THR A 124 44.59 38.54 -18.00
C THR A 124 44.79 39.75 -17.07
N PRO A 125 45.33 39.59 -15.86
CA PRO A 125 45.99 40.68 -15.17
C PRO A 125 47.51 40.64 -15.39
N VAL A 126 47.98 41.79 -15.83
CA VAL A 126 49.36 42.19 -16.16
C VAL A 126 50.24 42.27 -14.90
N ARG A 127 51.48 41.77 -15.03
CA ARG A 127 52.61 42.03 -14.13
C ARG A 127 52.83 43.55 -13.95
N LYS A 128 52.94 44.05 -12.72
CA LYS A 128 53.69 45.29 -12.42
C LYS A 128 54.76 45.00 -11.38
N VAL A 129 55.98 45.39 -11.75
CA VAL A 129 57.23 45.38 -11.00
C VAL A 129 57.42 46.77 -10.35
N THR A 130 58.33 46.84 -9.37
CA THR A 130 58.95 48.00 -8.68
C THR A 130 58.24 48.45 -7.40
N ALA A 131 58.93 48.74 -6.29
CA ALA A 131 60.34 49.14 -6.12
C ALA A 131 61.20 48.16 -5.31
#